data_AF-A0A8S2W478-F1
#
_entry.id   AF-A0A8S2W478-F1
#
_cell.length_a   1.000
_cell.length_b   1.000
_cell.length_c   1.000
_cell.angle_alpha   90.00
_cell.angle_beta   90.00
_cell.angle_gamma   90.00
#
_symmetry.space_group_name_H-M   'P 1'
#
loop_
_entity.id
_entity.type
_entity.pdbx_description
1 polymer ?
#
loop_
_entity_poly.entity_id
_entity_poly.type
_entity_poly.pdbx_seq_one_letter_code
_entity_poly.pdbx_strand_id
1 'polypeptide(L)' 'TAFGGGAYFAKCASYSHNFAKPDRTNTRRMFLARVLTGKSTPGNASMRVPPPGFDTTTE' A
#
# COMPACT_ATOMS: atom_id res chain seq x y z
N THR A 1 -7.61 -2.08 7.90
CA THR A 1 -7.10 -2.36 6.54
C THR A 1 -6.91 -3.87 6.40
N ALA A 2 -6.92 -4.41 5.18
CA ALA A 2 -6.90 -5.87 4.98
C ALA A 2 -5.55 -6.54 5.33
N PHE A 3 -4.43 -5.82 5.20
CA PHE A 3 -3.08 -6.38 5.29
C PHE A 3 -2.23 -5.75 6.41
N GLY A 4 -2.89 -5.15 7.42
CA GLY A 4 -2.23 -4.65 8.63
C GLY A 4 -2.07 -3.12 8.71
N GLY A 5 -1.56 -2.61 9.82
CA GLY A 5 -1.34 -1.17 10.00
C GLY A 5 -0.02 -0.72 9.38
N GLY A 6 -0.06 -0.12 8.18
CA GLY A 6 1.15 0.32 7.48
C GLY A 6 0.88 1.29 6.33
N ALA A 7 1.94 1.61 5.57
CA ALA A 7 1.86 2.38 4.34
C ALA A 7 1.60 1.45 3.15
N TYR A 8 0.68 1.85 2.26
CA TYR A 8 0.21 1.03 1.15
C TYR A 8 0.62 1.63 -0.17
N PHE A 9 1.22 0.81 -1.03
CA PHE A 9 1.56 1.14 -2.40
C PHE A 9 0.90 0.13 -3.33
N ALA A 10 0.50 0.57 -4.53
CA ALA A 10 -0.08 -0.32 -5.54
C ALA A 10 0.77 -0.31 -6.80
N LYS A 11 0.91 -1.50 -7.41
CA LYS A 11 1.59 -1.65 -8.70
C LYS A 11 0.84 -0.96 -9.84
N CYS A 12 -0.49 -0.99 -9.80
CA CYS A 12 -1.36 -0.40 -10.81
C CYS A 12 -2.00 0.89 -10.29
N ALA A 13 -1.90 1.98 -11.05
CA ALA A 13 -2.49 3.27 -10.70
C ALA A 13 -4.03 3.20 -10.56
N SER A 14 -4.68 2.29 -11.30
CA SER A 14 -6.13 2.05 -11.19
C SER A 14 -6.56 1.62 -9.79
N TYR A 15 -5.73 0.87 -9.07
CA TYR A 15 -6.03 0.50 -7.69
C TYR A 15 -5.93 1.72 -6.77
N SER A 16 -4.83 2.48 -6.86
CA SER A 16 -4.64 3.72 -6.09
C SER A 16 -5.72 4.77 -6.39
N HIS A 17 -6.31 4.77 -7.59
CA HIS A 17 -7.38 5.68 -8.00
C HIS A 17 -8.59 5.63 -7.07
N ASN A 18 -8.94 4.44 -6.61
CA ASN A 18 -10.07 4.24 -5.71
C ASN A 18 -9.86 4.92 -4.35
N PHE A 19 -8.61 5.21 -3.97
CA PHE A 19 -8.23 5.84 -2.71
C PHE A 19 -7.82 7.32 -2.86
N ALA A 20 -7.51 7.78 -4.08
CA ALA A 20 -7.18 9.16 -4.36
C ALA A 20 -8.46 10.01 -4.45
N LYS A 21 -8.84 10.70 -3.37
CA LYS A 21 -10.05 11.56 -3.35
C LYS A 21 -9.92 12.72 -4.34
N PRO A 22 -10.96 13.02 -5.12
CA PRO A 22 -10.97 14.19 -6.00
C PRO A 22 -11.04 15.47 -5.19
N ASP A 23 -10.42 16.54 -5.70
CA ASP A 23 -10.62 17.89 -5.18
C ASP A 23 -11.90 18.54 -5.75
N ARG A 24 -12.11 19.82 -5.45
CA ARG A 24 -13.28 20.59 -5.92
C ARG A 24 -13.41 20.68 -7.44
N THR A 25 -12.32 20.46 -8.18
CA THR A 25 -12.26 20.46 -9.65
C THR A 25 -12.31 19.05 -10.24
N ASN A 26 -12.61 18.04 -9.42
CA ASN A 26 -12.56 16.62 -9.78
C ASN A 26 -11.16 16.11 -10.16
N THR A 27 -10.10 16.85 -9.80
CA THR A 27 -8.72 16.44 -10.04
C THR A 27 -8.25 15.54 -8.91
N ARG A 28 -7.65 14.40 -9.25
CA ARG A 28 -7.05 13.45 -8.30
C ARG A 28 -5.54 13.51 -8.39
N ARG A 29 -4.87 13.46 -7.24
CA ARG A 29 -3.41 13.48 -7.14
C ARG A 29 -2.93 12.14 -6.58
N MET A 30 -1.81 11.65 -7.10
CA MET A 30 -1.18 10.40 -6.67
C MET A 30 0.32 10.59 -6.53
N PHE A 31 0.93 9.87 -5.59
CA PHE A 31 2.38 9.79 -5.48
C PHE A 31 2.90 8.58 -6.26
N LEU A 32 4.00 8.77 -6.99
CA LEU A 32 4.82 7.70 -7.54
C LEU A 32 6.09 7.60 -6.71
N ALA A 33 6.41 6.40 -6.24
CA ALA A 33 7.56 6.15 -5.38
C ALA A 33 8.31 4.90 -5.84
N ARG A 34 9.65 4.91 -5.67
CA ARG A 34 10.46 3.69 -5.71
C ARG A 34 10.52 3.13 -4.28
N VAL A 35 9.97 1.93 -4.09
CA VAL A 35 9.88 1.29 -2.77
C VAL A 35 10.82 0.09 -2.73
N LEU A 36 11.67 0.01 -1.70
CA LEU A 36 12.47 -1.17 -1.43
C LEU A 36 11.59 -2.17 -0.68
N THR A 37 11.11 -3.21 -1.36
CA THR A 37 10.16 -4.18 -0.79
C THR A 37 10.84 -5.33 -0.06
N GLY A 38 12.11 -5.60 -0.35
CA GLY A 38 12.84 -6.74 0.21
C GLY A 38 12.07 -8.06 0.05
N LYS A 39 12.14 -8.91 1.06
CA LYS A 39 11.41 -10.18 1.14
C LYS A 39 9.99 -9.96 1.67
N SER A 40 9.00 -10.41 0.91
CA SER A 40 7.58 -10.20 1.22
C SER A 40 6.88 -11.46 1.75
N THR A 41 5.83 -11.25 2.53
CA THR A 41 4.92 -12.30 3.01
C THR A 41 3.45 -11.83 2.90
N PRO A 42 2.46 -12.73 2.82
CA PRO A 42 1.06 -12.33 2.90
C PRO A 42 0.75 -11.57 4.19
N GLY A 43 0.13 -10.39 4.04
CA GLY A 43 -0.31 -9.58 5.15
C GLY A 43 -1.65 -10.05 5.72
N ASN A 44 -1.96 -9.62 6.94
CA ASN A 44 -3.30 -9.77 7.50
C ASN A 44 -3.67 -8.56 8.37
N ALA A 45 -4.95 -8.42 8.68
CA ALA A 45 -5.48 -7.23 9.35
C ALA A 45 -4.92 -6.98 10.76
N SER A 46 -4.38 -8.00 11.46
CA SER A 46 -3.81 -7.83 12.81
C SER A 46 -2.33 -7.49 12.81
N MET A 47 -1.64 -7.59 11.67
CA MET A 47 -0.21 -7.28 11.56
C MET A 47 0.06 -5.78 11.74
N ARG A 48 1.08 -5.46 12.55
CA ARG A 48 1.66 -4.11 12.66
C ARG A 48 3.08 -4.03 12.12
N VAL A 49 3.76 -5.18 12.07
CA VAL A 49 5.13 -5.35 11.59
C VAL A 49 5.16 -6.69 10.84
N PRO A 50 5.93 -6.83 9.74
CA PRO A 50 6.16 -8.13 9.11
C PRO A 50 6.77 -9.14 10.11
N PRO A 51 6.52 -10.45 9.94
CA PRO A 51 7.16 -11.48 10.75
C PRO A 51 8.69 -11.48 10.57
N PRO A 52 9.45 -12.03 11.53
CA PRO A 52 10.91 -12.09 11.45
C PRO A 52 11.42 -12.67 10.13
N GLY A 53 12.38 -11.98 9.51
CA GLY A 53 12.96 -12.38 8.23
C GLY A 53 12.15 -11.96 7.00
N PHE A 54 11.17 -11.08 7.15
CA PHE A 54 10.46 -10.40 6.08
C PHE A 54 10.51 -8.89 6.27
N ASP A 55 10.54 -8.17 5.15
CA ASP A 55 10.69 -6.71 5.12
C ASP A 55 9.36 -6.00 4.83
N THR A 56 8.45 -6.65 4.10
CA THR A 56 7.14 -6.09 3.72
C THR A 56 6.03 -7.13 3.71
N THR A 57 4.78 -6.65 3.67
CA THR A 57 3.58 -7.47 3.48
C THR A 57 2.95 -7.21 2.10
N THR A 58 2.43 -8.25 1.46
CA THR A 58 1.64 -8.14 0.22
C THR A 58 0.20 -8.60 0.46
N GLU A 59 -0.64 -8.38 -0.55
CA GLU A 59 -1.93 -9.10 -0.64
C GLU A 59 -1.75 -10.62 -0.74
#